data_AF-A0A7V0MY21-F1
#
_entry.id   AF-A0A7V0MY21-F1
#
_cell.length_a   1.000
_cell.length_b   1.000
_cell.length_c   1.000
_cell.angle_alpha   90.00
_cell.angle_beta   90.00
_cell.angle_gamma   90.00
#
_symmetry.space_group_name_H-M   'P 1'
#
loop_
_entity.id
_entity.type
_entity.pdbx_description
1 polymer ?
#
loop_
_entity_poly.entity_id
_entity_poly.type
_entity_poly.pdbx_seq_one_letter_code
_entity_poly.pdbx_strand_id
1 'polypeptide(L)'
;MEKIKMIRDNTPVAEIMIKAYQQRILIPAFNVAYIPMILPIIETLKQLRTFGLVEVARPDVEKFGARSFKEVADEYFRLADRSFTRLHLDHIPVIDEDGNKVNWEPLIREAIDLGYDSVMIDGSRLPLEENILVTKKVVELSHQHNIPVEAELGAVLGHEKGPLPPYEELFSTGKGFTKVDEAKRFVEETGVDWLSVAIGNIHGAISGAAKSRDKIQARLNIEHLKKIKEATGIPLVLHGGSGIQPYYILQAIQNGITKINIGTTIRQTYERELAKSNNNIKKAQMAVSEKIKDLIKEEYKIEGSWDRLAV
;
A
#
# COMPACT_ATOMS: atom_id res chain seq x y z
N MET A 1 7.18 -36.79 2.14
CA MET A 1 7.54 -35.42 2.51
C MET A 1 7.52 -34.59 1.23
N GLU A 2 6.44 -33.88 0.96
CA GLU A 2 6.44 -32.86 -0.10
C GLU A 2 7.47 -31.80 0.26
N LYS A 3 8.38 -31.49 -0.67
CA LYS A 3 9.33 -30.40 -0.48
C LYS A 3 8.52 -29.11 -0.41
N ILE A 4 8.46 -28.50 0.78
CA ILE A 4 7.95 -27.14 0.98
C ILE A 4 8.69 -26.23 -0.01
N LYS A 5 7.99 -25.78 -1.05
CA LYS A 5 8.56 -24.86 -2.03
C LYS A 5 8.56 -23.47 -1.38
N MET A 6 9.72 -23.01 -0.96
CA MET A 6 9.89 -21.67 -0.36
C MET A 6 9.68 -20.58 -1.42
N ILE A 7 9.31 -19.35 -1.01
CA ILE A 7 9.38 -18.18 -1.89
C ILE A 7 10.81 -18.05 -2.41
N ARG A 8 10.97 -18.03 -3.73
CA ARG A 8 12.25 -17.87 -4.42
C ARG A 8 12.36 -16.47 -5.01
N ASP A 9 13.57 -16.13 -5.41
CA ASP A 9 13.90 -14.89 -6.10
C ASP A 9 12.98 -14.59 -7.30
N ASN A 10 12.63 -15.63 -8.05
CA ASN A 10 11.81 -15.56 -9.26
C ASN A 10 10.33 -15.95 -9.05
N THR A 11 9.88 -16.16 -7.81
CA THR A 11 8.46 -16.38 -7.54
C THR A 11 7.68 -15.10 -7.90
N PRO A 12 6.68 -15.16 -8.80
CA PRO A 12 5.88 -14.01 -9.17
C PRO A 12 5.15 -13.41 -7.97
N VAL A 13 5.14 -12.09 -7.83
CA VAL A 13 4.47 -11.44 -6.68
C VAL A 13 2.96 -11.67 -6.70
N ALA A 14 2.35 -11.82 -7.88
CA ALA A 14 0.93 -12.18 -8.03
C ALA A 14 0.59 -13.52 -7.34
N GLU A 15 1.44 -14.55 -7.49
CA GLU A 15 1.24 -15.85 -6.82
C GLU A 15 1.32 -15.72 -5.30
N ILE A 16 2.26 -14.91 -4.80
CA ILE A 16 2.43 -14.65 -3.37
C ILE A 16 1.19 -13.94 -2.82
N MET A 17 0.70 -12.92 -3.53
CA MET A 17 -0.49 -12.15 -3.14
C MET A 17 -1.77 -13.01 -3.15
N ILE A 18 -1.97 -13.87 -4.15
CA ILE A 18 -3.10 -14.82 -4.19
C ILE A 18 -3.03 -15.78 -3.01
N LYS A 19 -1.85 -16.33 -2.72
CA LYS A 19 -1.66 -17.24 -1.58
C LYS A 19 -1.90 -16.54 -0.25
N ALA A 20 -1.41 -15.30 -0.12
CA ALA A 20 -1.65 -14.48 1.06
C ALA A 20 -3.14 -14.23 1.29
N TYR A 21 -3.88 -13.88 0.23
CA TYR A 21 -5.33 -13.70 0.28
C TYR A 21 -6.07 -14.98 0.70
N GLN A 22 -5.74 -16.12 0.09
CA GLN A 22 -6.36 -17.41 0.41
C GLN A 22 -6.11 -17.83 1.87
N GLN A 23 -4.93 -17.50 2.40
CA GLN A 23 -4.52 -17.84 3.77
C GLN A 23 -4.78 -16.74 4.79
N ARG A 24 -5.37 -15.61 4.39
CA ARG A 24 -5.64 -14.43 5.24
C ARG A 24 -4.37 -13.92 5.92
N ILE A 25 -3.32 -13.79 5.12
CA ILE A 25 -2.03 -13.25 5.53
C ILE A 25 -1.92 -11.84 4.97
N LEU A 26 -1.58 -10.90 5.83
CA LEU A 26 -1.24 -9.55 5.43
C LEU A 26 0.18 -9.49 4.87
N ILE A 27 0.33 -8.84 3.73
CA ILE A 27 1.58 -8.39 3.13
C ILE A 27 1.73 -6.88 3.44
N PRO A 28 2.58 -6.48 4.40
CA PRO A 28 2.81 -5.07 4.68
C PRO A 28 3.61 -4.44 3.54
N ALA A 29 3.24 -3.23 3.13
CA ALA A 29 3.93 -2.46 2.12
C ALA A 29 4.43 -1.14 2.73
N PHE A 30 5.71 -0.82 2.53
CA PHE A 30 6.39 0.26 3.24
C PHE A 30 6.93 1.30 2.25
N ASN A 31 6.38 2.52 2.29
CA ASN A 31 6.87 3.61 1.44
C ASN A 31 8.26 4.08 1.85
N VAL A 32 9.11 4.28 0.85
CA VAL A 32 10.48 4.76 1.00
C VAL A 32 10.53 6.25 0.68
N ALA A 33 10.25 7.08 1.69
CA ALA A 33 10.40 8.53 1.55
C ALA A 33 11.87 8.98 1.43
N TYR A 34 12.82 8.16 1.88
CA TYR A 34 14.25 8.42 1.79
C TYR A 34 15.00 7.13 1.48
N ILE A 35 15.94 7.16 0.53
CA ILE A 35 16.73 5.98 0.11
C ILE A 35 17.29 5.15 1.28
N PRO A 36 17.87 5.73 2.36
CA PRO A 36 18.38 4.95 3.48
C PRO A 36 17.33 4.13 4.25
N MET A 37 16.03 4.34 4.03
CA MET A 37 14.96 3.55 4.64
C MET A 37 14.82 2.15 4.03
N ILE A 38 15.36 1.90 2.82
CA ILE A 38 15.27 0.59 2.15
C ILE A 38 15.92 -0.52 2.98
N LEU A 39 17.14 -0.28 3.48
CA LEU A 39 17.90 -1.25 4.26
C LEU A 39 17.15 -1.75 5.51
N PRO A 40 16.71 -0.89 6.46
CA PRO A 40 16.02 -1.35 7.66
C PRO A 40 14.68 -2.04 7.36
N ILE A 41 13.98 -1.70 6.26
CA ILE A 41 12.77 -2.42 5.85
C ILE A 41 13.11 -3.87 5.48
N ILE A 42 14.08 -4.07 4.57
CA ILE A 42 14.47 -5.40 4.10
C ILE A 42 15.01 -6.26 5.25
N GLU A 43 15.96 -5.73 6.03
CA GLU A 43 16.59 -6.48 7.12
C GLU A 43 15.59 -6.87 8.20
N THR A 44 14.65 -5.98 8.53
CA THR A 44 13.64 -6.26 9.55
C THR A 44 12.63 -7.30 9.07
N LEU A 45 12.14 -7.21 7.83
CA LEU A 45 11.24 -8.22 7.24
C LEU A 45 11.87 -9.61 7.23
N LYS A 46 13.14 -9.69 6.83
CA LYS A 46 13.94 -10.93 6.89
C LYS A 46 14.08 -11.45 8.32
N GLN A 47 14.45 -10.58 9.27
CA GLN A 47 14.60 -10.95 10.69
C GLN A 47 13.30 -11.54 11.25
N LEU A 48 12.16 -10.96 10.91
CA LEU A 48 10.85 -11.34 11.43
C LEU A 48 10.18 -12.48 10.64
N ARG A 49 10.85 -12.98 9.59
CA ARG A 49 10.29 -13.98 8.68
C ARG A 49 8.90 -13.56 8.18
N THR A 50 8.83 -12.35 7.64
CA THR A 50 7.61 -11.76 7.08
C THR A 50 7.92 -11.32 5.65
N PHE A 51 7.09 -11.71 4.69
CA PHE A 51 7.19 -11.18 3.33
C PHE A 51 6.52 -9.80 3.26
N GLY A 52 7.11 -8.83 2.59
CA GLY A 52 6.54 -7.48 2.45
C GLY A 52 6.94 -6.80 1.14
N LEU A 53 6.32 -5.66 0.86
CA LEU A 53 6.66 -4.82 -0.29
C LEU A 53 7.47 -3.61 0.18
N VAL A 54 8.54 -3.32 -0.55
CA VAL A 54 9.18 -2.00 -0.53
C VAL A 54 8.49 -1.19 -1.61
N GLU A 55 7.95 -0.02 -1.27
CA GLU A 55 7.20 0.77 -2.24
C GLU A 55 7.67 2.23 -2.30
N VAL A 56 7.45 2.88 -3.44
CA VAL A 56 7.77 4.30 -3.63
C VAL A 56 6.65 4.95 -4.43
N ALA A 57 6.18 6.09 -3.94
CA ALA A 57 5.18 6.90 -4.61
C ALA A 57 5.78 8.19 -5.18
N ARG A 58 5.05 8.84 -6.10
CA ARG A 58 5.44 10.13 -6.68
C ARG A 58 5.78 11.19 -5.60
N PRO A 59 5.01 11.36 -4.50
CA PRO A 59 5.39 12.28 -3.43
C PRO A 59 6.72 11.97 -2.74
N ASP A 60 7.12 10.70 -2.64
CA ASP A 60 8.42 10.31 -2.05
C ASP A 60 9.59 10.86 -2.87
N VAL A 61 9.42 10.90 -4.19
CA VAL A 61 10.37 11.44 -5.16
C VAL A 61 10.33 12.96 -5.22
N GLU A 62 9.15 13.55 -5.31
CA GLU A 62 8.98 14.99 -5.55
C GLU A 62 9.09 15.86 -4.29
N LYS A 63 8.68 15.32 -3.13
CA LYS A 63 8.55 16.09 -1.88
C LYS A 63 9.54 15.63 -0.79
N PHE A 64 10.13 14.44 -0.94
CA PHE A 64 11.06 13.86 0.04
C PHE A 64 12.40 13.47 -0.60
N GLY A 65 13.13 12.52 0.00
CA GLY A 65 14.49 12.15 -0.36
C GLY A 65 14.61 10.84 -1.12
N ALA A 66 13.55 10.36 -1.79
CA ALA A 66 13.64 9.18 -2.66
C ALA A 66 14.30 9.50 -4.02
N ARG A 67 14.34 10.79 -4.41
CA ARG A 67 15.04 11.37 -5.57
C ARG A 67 14.54 10.95 -6.95
N SER A 68 14.42 9.65 -7.23
CA SER A 68 13.87 9.10 -8.48
C SER A 68 13.45 7.64 -8.29
N PHE A 69 12.53 7.15 -9.14
CA PHE A 69 12.17 5.72 -9.15
C PHE A 69 13.38 4.85 -9.48
N LYS A 70 14.24 5.31 -10.39
CA LYS A 70 15.50 4.63 -10.72
C LYS A 70 16.43 4.48 -9.50
N GLU A 71 16.68 5.54 -8.73
CA GLU A 71 17.57 5.45 -7.56
C GLU A 71 17.01 4.51 -6.48
N VAL A 72 15.69 4.50 -6.28
CA VAL A 72 15.04 3.54 -5.39
C VAL A 72 15.22 2.10 -5.90
N ALA A 73 14.99 1.86 -7.19
CA ALA A 73 15.18 0.55 -7.80
C ALA A 73 16.63 0.07 -7.70
N ASP A 74 17.60 0.92 -8.07
CA ASP A 74 19.03 0.60 -8.00
C ASP A 74 19.44 0.19 -6.57
N GLU A 75 19.02 0.96 -5.55
CA GLU A 75 19.33 0.65 -4.16
C GLU A 75 18.58 -0.59 -3.65
N TYR A 76 17.31 -0.75 -4.03
CA TYR A 76 16.52 -1.94 -3.71
C TYR A 76 17.21 -3.19 -4.25
N PHE A 77 17.53 -3.27 -5.54
CA PHE A 77 18.17 -4.45 -6.14
C PHE A 77 19.57 -4.73 -5.59
N ARG A 78 20.28 -3.70 -5.12
CA ARG A 78 21.57 -3.88 -4.43
C ARG A 78 21.43 -4.56 -3.07
N LEU A 79 20.30 -4.35 -2.38
CA LEU A 79 20.08 -4.79 -1.00
C LEU A 79 19.08 -5.94 -0.85
N ALA A 80 18.25 -6.19 -1.87
CA ALA A 80 17.09 -7.06 -1.78
C ALA A 80 17.45 -8.49 -1.40
N ASP A 81 16.72 -9.01 -0.42
CA ASP A 81 16.50 -10.44 -0.28
C ASP A 81 15.12 -10.75 -0.86
N ARG A 82 15.11 -11.15 -2.13
CA ARG A 82 13.88 -11.47 -2.86
C ARG A 82 13.22 -12.77 -2.37
N SER A 83 13.69 -13.40 -1.30
CA SER A 83 12.87 -14.38 -0.56
C SER A 83 11.85 -13.68 0.34
N PHE A 84 12.10 -12.43 0.74
CA PHE A 84 11.30 -11.68 1.73
C PHE A 84 10.69 -10.38 1.20
N THR A 85 11.21 -9.81 0.10
CA THR A 85 10.69 -8.54 -0.41
C THR A 85 10.47 -8.52 -1.92
N ARG A 86 9.58 -7.63 -2.36
CA ARG A 86 9.38 -7.20 -3.75
C ARG A 86 9.29 -5.68 -3.82
N LEU A 87 9.54 -5.11 -4.99
CA LEU A 87 9.46 -3.67 -5.24
C LEU A 87 8.13 -3.29 -5.92
N HIS A 88 7.41 -2.34 -5.34
CA HIS A 88 6.12 -1.87 -5.82
C HIS A 88 6.18 -0.38 -6.17
N LEU A 89 5.62 0.01 -7.33
CA LEU A 89 5.40 1.41 -7.66
C LEU A 89 4.05 1.81 -7.10
N ASP A 90 4.05 2.67 -6.09
CA ASP A 90 2.85 3.05 -5.36
C ASP A 90 2.23 4.32 -5.95
N HIS A 91 0.90 4.33 -6.01
CA HIS A 91 0.08 5.53 -6.15
C HIS A 91 0.52 6.51 -7.27
N ILE A 92 0.63 6.06 -8.52
CA ILE A 92 0.73 6.98 -9.67
C ILE A 92 -0.66 7.54 -9.95
N PRO A 93 -0.96 8.81 -9.68
CA PRO A 93 -2.29 9.34 -9.89
C PRO A 93 -2.53 9.67 -11.36
N VAL A 94 -3.78 9.56 -11.83
CA VAL A 94 -4.20 10.19 -13.09
C VAL A 94 -4.46 11.69 -12.88
N ILE A 95 -5.02 12.02 -11.72
CA ILE A 95 -5.23 13.38 -11.23
C ILE A 95 -4.58 13.48 -9.85
N ASP A 96 -3.64 14.41 -9.67
CA ASP A 96 -2.93 14.58 -8.40
C ASP A 96 -3.78 15.30 -7.34
N GLU A 97 -3.20 15.46 -6.15
CA GLU A 97 -3.87 16.04 -4.99
C GLU A 97 -4.23 17.52 -5.17
N ASP A 98 -3.57 18.20 -6.11
CA ASP A 98 -3.85 19.58 -6.48
C ASP A 98 -4.89 19.68 -7.62
N GLY A 99 -5.37 18.55 -8.13
CA GLY A 99 -6.38 18.47 -9.19
C GLY A 99 -5.79 18.55 -10.60
N ASN A 100 -4.46 18.40 -10.76
CA ASN A 100 -3.80 18.47 -12.05
C ASN A 100 -3.72 17.09 -12.70
N LYS A 101 -3.88 17.04 -14.03
CA LYS A 101 -3.64 15.82 -14.80
C LYS A 101 -2.16 15.47 -14.80
N VAL A 102 -1.86 14.22 -14.49
CA VAL A 102 -0.50 13.70 -14.49
C VAL A 102 -0.26 12.92 -15.78
N ASN A 103 0.92 13.10 -16.36
CA ASN A 103 1.39 12.26 -17.46
C ASN A 103 1.87 10.91 -16.89
N TRP A 104 0.92 10.06 -16.52
CA TRP A 104 1.16 8.83 -15.76
C TRP A 104 1.83 7.73 -16.61
N GLU A 105 1.57 7.66 -17.92
CA GLU A 105 2.00 6.54 -18.75
C GLU A 105 3.54 6.36 -18.79
N PRO A 106 4.34 7.41 -18.98
CA PRO A 106 5.80 7.27 -18.89
C PRO A 106 6.30 6.81 -17.52
N LEU A 107 5.63 7.16 -16.43
CA LEU A 107 6.03 6.76 -15.07
C LEU A 107 5.78 5.26 -14.84
N ILE A 108 4.64 4.75 -15.33
CA ILE A 108 4.35 3.31 -15.31
C ILE A 108 5.36 2.54 -16.17
N ARG A 109 5.64 3.03 -17.39
CA ARG A 109 6.62 2.41 -18.29
C ARG A 109 8.03 2.41 -17.71
N GLU A 110 8.46 3.51 -17.10
CA GLU A 110 9.74 3.61 -16.40
C GLU A 110 9.85 2.53 -15.32
N ALA A 111 8.84 2.36 -14.48
CA ALA A 111 8.87 1.32 -13.44
C ALA A 111 8.95 -0.10 -14.01
N ILE A 112 8.21 -0.39 -15.09
CA ILE A 112 8.29 -1.67 -15.81
C ILE A 112 9.72 -1.90 -16.33
N ASP A 113 10.30 -0.90 -17.01
CA ASP A 113 11.65 -0.98 -17.59
C ASP A 113 12.73 -1.11 -16.51
N LEU A 114 12.51 -0.53 -15.33
CA LEU A 114 13.39 -0.65 -14.16
C LEU A 114 13.24 -1.99 -13.43
N GLY A 115 12.28 -2.83 -13.80
CA GLY A 115 12.08 -4.16 -13.23
C GLY A 115 11.27 -4.18 -11.93
N TYR A 116 10.43 -3.16 -11.69
CA TYR A 116 9.48 -3.20 -10.57
C TYR A 116 8.60 -4.46 -10.65
N ASP A 117 8.33 -5.06 -9.49
CA ASP A 117 7.60 -6.32 -9.41
C ASP A 117 6.10 -6.14 -9.51
N SER A 118 5.58 -4.93 -9.24
CA SER A 118 4.19 -4.55 -9.41
C SER A 118 4.05 -3.03 -9.51
N VAL A 119 2.97 -2.56 -10.12
CA VAL A 119 2.68 -1.12 -10.28
C VAL A 119 1.27 -0.77 -9.81
N MET A 120 1.07 0.47 -9.39
CA MET A 120 -0.24 1.00 -9.03
C MET A 120 -0.61 2.20 -9.89
N ILE A 121 -1.84 2.20 -10.41
CA ILE A 121 -2.48 3.36 -11.03
C ILE A 121 -3.65 3.82 -10.15
N ASP A 122 -3.64 5.10 -9.76
CA ASP A 122 -4.72 5.73 -9.00
C ASP A 122 -5.59 6.58 -9.94
N GLY A 123 -6.68 5.99 -10.41
CA GLY A 123 -7.75 6.67 -11.14
C GLY A 123 -8.93 7.07 -10.25
N SER A 124 -8.83 7.01 -8.92
CA SER A 124 -9.96 7.19 -7.97
C SER A 124 -10.65 8.55 -8.06
N ARG A 125 -9.96 9.58 -8.58
CA ARG A 125 -10.50 10.94 -8.81
C ARG A 125 -11.24 11.08 -10.15
N LEU A 126 -11.26 10.05 -10.98
CA LEU A 126 -12.01 10.03 -12.24
C LEU A 126 -13.43 9.48 -12.03
N PRO A 127 -14.37 9.80 -12.93
CA PRO A 127 -15.59 9.01 -13.07
C PRO A 127 -15.26 7.52 -13.30
N LEU A 128 -16.13 6.62 -12.83
CA LEU A 128 -15.91 5.18 -12.89
C LEU A 128 -15.49 4.68 -14.28
N GLU A 129 -16.18 5.11 -15.34
CA GLU A 129 -15.87 4.71 -16.72
C GLU A 129 -14.44 5.08 -17.13
N GLU A 130 -14.02 6.30 -16.80
CA GLU A 130 -12.67 6.78 -17.13
C GLU A 130 -11.60 6.05 -16.30
N ASN A 131 -11.89 5.76 -15.02
CA ASN A 131 -11.01 4.96 -14.18
C ASN A 131 -10.84 3.53 -14.74
N ILE A 132 -11.94 2.89 -15.16
CA ILE A 132 -11.90 1.57 -15.81
C ILE A 132 -11.04 1.61 -17.07
N LEU A 133 -11.24 2.60 -17.95
CA LEU A 133 -10.49 2.73 -19.20
C LEU A 133 -8.99 2.90 -18.97
N VAL A 134 -8.60 3.78 -18.04
CA VAL A 134 -7.18 4.01 -17.74
C VAL A 134 -6.55 2.80 -17.07
N THR A 135 -7.24 2.21 -16.09
CA THR A 135 -6.74 1.03 -15.37
C THR A 135 -6.57 -0.15 -16.32
N LYS A 136 -7.54 -0.40 -17.21
CA LYS A 136 -7.43 -1.45 -18.24
C LYS A 136 -6.22 -1.24 -19.15
N LYS A 137 -5.92 -0.01 -19.55
CA LYS A 137 -4.73 0.30 -20.35
C LYS A 137 -3.43 0.00 -19.59
N VAL A 138 -3.38 0.27 -18.29
CA VAL A 138 -2.22 -0.09 -17.45
C VAL A 138 -2.12 -1.61 -17.29
N VAL A 139 -3.22 -2.31 -17.05
CA VAL A 139 -3.27 -3.77 -16.99
C VAL A 139 -2.76 -4.40 -18.28
N GLU A 140 -3.27 -3.98 -19.45
CA GLU A 140 -2.82 -4.46 -20.76
C GLU A 140 -1.32 -4.23 -20.98
N LEU A 141 -0.79 -3.08 -20.54
CA LEU A 141 0.63 -2.76 -20.64
C LEU A 141 1.48 -3.62 -19.69
N SER A 142 1.13 -3.70 -18.41
CA SER A 142 1.94 -4.37 -17.38
C SER A 142 1.89 -5.89 -17.50
N HIS A 143 0.74 -6.46 -17.86
CA HIS A 143 0.58 -7.91 -18.01
C HIS A 143 1.40 -8.48 -19.18
N GLN A 144 1.72 -7.69 -20.21
CA GLN A 144 2.67 -8.10 -21.26
C GLN A 144 4.06 -8.43 -20.71
N HIS A 145 4.40 -7.90 -19.53
CA HIS A 145 5.65 -8.12 -18.82
C HIS A 145 5.50 -9.02 -17.59
N ASN A 146 4.32 -9.64 -17.40
CA ASN A 146 3.95 -10.40 -16.19
C ASN A 146 4.03 -9.58 -14.88
N ILE A 147 3.79 -8.26 -14.97
CA ILE A 147 3.80 -7.36 -13.82
C ILE A 147 2.34 -7.13 -13.41
N PRO A 148 1.92 -7.54 -12.20
CA PRO A 148 0.57 -7.29 -11.70
C PRO A 148 0.34 -5.81 -11.38
N VAL A 149 -0.94 -5.43 -11.43
CA VAL A 149 -1.42 -4.06 -11.26
C VAL A 149 -2.29 -3.96 -10.02
N GLU A 150 -2.03 -2.93 -9.22
CA GLU A 150 -2.93 -2.38 -8.20
C GLU A 150 -3.73 -1.23 -8.80
N ALA A 151 -4.99 -1.10 -8.43
CA ALA A 151 -5.75 0.11 -8.70
C ALA A 151 -6.60 0.53 -7.50
N GLU A 152 -7.07 1.77 -7.51
CA GLU A 152 -7.91 2.31 -6.44
C GLU A 152 -9.33 2.62 -6.93
N LEU A 153 -10.31 2.21 -6.13
CA LEU A 153 -11.71 2.55 -6.33
C LEU A 153 -12.36 3.01 -5.02
N GLY A 154 -13.14 4.08 -5.12
CA GLY A 154 -13.69 4.79 -3.97
C GLY A 154 -12.91 6.08 -3.74
N ALA A 155 -13.60 7.10 -3.25
CA ALA A 155 -12.96 8.37 -2.97
C ALA A 155 -12.54 8.38 -1.51
N VAL A 156 -11.24 8.50 -1.23
CA VAL A 156 -10.84 9.07 0.04
C VAL A 156 -11.34 10.50 0.07
N LEU A 157 -12.49 10.70 0.70
CA LEU A 157 -13.04 12.02 0.97
C LEU A 157 -11.97 12.81 1.73
N GLY A 158 -11.51 13.88 1.09
CA GLY A 158 -10.36 14.70 1.53
C GLY A 158 -9.85 15.65 0.46
N HIS A 159 -10.24 15.42 -0.80
CA HIS A 159 -9.76 16.16 -1.96
C HIS A 159 -10.76 17.21 -2.50
N GLU A 160 -11.97 17.28 -1.95
CA GLU A 160 -12.92 18.36 -2.29
C GLU A 160 -12.50 19.67 -1.63
N LYS A 161 -12.63 20.80 -2.34
CA LYS A 161 -12.44 22.14 -1.75
C LYS A 161 -13.52 22.39 -0.70
N GLY A 162 -13.16 22.26 0.57
CA GLY A 162 -14.05 22.57 1.69
C GLY A 162 -13.69 21.77 2.94
N PRO A 163 -14.28 22.09 4.10
CA PRO A 163 -14.15 21.25 5.27
C PRO A 163 -14.80 19.88 4.96
N LEU A 164 -14.09 18.80 5.27
CA LEU A 164 -14.69 17.48 5.24
C LEU A 164 -15.87 17.43 6.21
N PRO A 165 -16.96 16.70 5.87
CA PRO A 165 -17.95 16.35 6.85
C PRO A 165 -17.29 15.65 8.05
N PRO A 166 -17.85 15.77 9.27
CA PRO A 166 -17.32 15.06 10.43
C PRO A 166 -17.15 13.56 10.14
N TYR A 167 -16.07 12.97 10.66
CA TYR A 167 -15.77 11.55 10.44
C TYR A 167 -16.97 10.62 10.70
N GLU A 168 -17.75 10.91 11.75
CA GLU A 168 -18.93 10.11 12.11
C GLU A 168 -20.05 10.18 11.06
N GLU A 169 -20.22 11.33 10.39
CA GLU A 169 -21.16 11.50 9.29
C GLU A 169 -20.70 10.71 8.07
N LEU A 170 -19.42 10.81 7.71
CA LEU A 170 -18.85 10.04 6.60
C LEU A 170 -18.99 8.54 6.83
N PHE A 171 -18.68 8.08 8.03
CA PHE A 171 -18.72 6.67 8.39
C PHE A 171 -20.15 6.11 8.41
N SER A 172 -21.10 6.86 8.98
CA SER A 172 -22.51 6.42 9.07
C SER A 172 -23.24 6.44 7.73
N THR A 173 -22.92 7.39 6.86
CA THR A 173 -23.51 7.50 5.52
C THR A 173 -22.83 6.59 4.49
N GLY A 174 -21.59 6.15 4.76
CA GLY A 174 -20.76 5.45 3.79
C GLY A 174 -20.34 6.34 2.61
N LYS A 175 -20.47 7.66 2.73
CA LYS A 175 -20.02 8.59 1.68
C LYS A 175 -18.52 8.36 1.44
N GLY A 176 -18.13 8.24 0.17
CA GLY A 176 -16.73 7.98 -0.22
C GLY A 176 -16.32 6.51 -0.19
N PHE A 177 -17.12 5.62 0.43
CA PHE A 177 -16.79 4.21 0.45
C PHE A 177 -16.88 3.64 -0.97
N THR A 178 -16.02 2.67 -1.25
CA THR A 178 -16.11 1.88 -2.48
C THR A 178 -17.47 1.20 -2.54
N LYS A 179 -18.24 1.42 -3.61
CA LYS A 179 -19.52 0.72 -3.77
C LYS A 179 -19.29 -0.72 -4.23
N VAL A 180 -20.11 -1.65 -3.74
CA VAL A 180 -19.94 -3.10 -3.97
C VAL A 180 -20.15 -3.46 -5.43
N ASP A 181 -21.18 -2.91 -6.06
CA ASP A 181 -21.51 -3.09 -7.47
C ASP A 181 -20.46 -2.47 -8.39
N GLU A 182 -19.96 -1.27 -8.05
CA GLU A 182 -18.87 -0.63 -8.79
C GLU A 182 -17.56 -1.43 -8.66
N ALA A 183 -17.23 -1.96 -7.48
CA ALA A 183 -16.03 -2.78 -7.27
C ALA A 183 -16.04 -4.06 -8.10
N LYS A 184 -17.18 -4.77 -8.11
CA LYS A 184 -17.36 -5.95 -8.94
C LYS A 184 -17.12 -5.63 -10.41
N ARG A 185 -17.82 -4.62 -10.92
CA ARG A 185 -17.72 -4.17 -12.30
C ARG A 185 -16.30 -3.75 -12.65
N PHE A 186 -15.65 -2.99 -11.77
CA PHE A 186 -14.29 -2.50 -11.97
C PHE A 186 -13.30 -3.66 -12.12
N VAL A 187 -13.36 -4.66 -11.24
CA VAL A 187 -12.50 -5.85 -11.34
C VAL A 187 -12.76 -6.64 -12.61
N GLU A 188 -14.02 -6.88 -12.96
CA GLU A 188 -14.42 -7.63 -14.16
C GLU A 188 -13.96 -6.95 -15.46
N GLU A 189 -14.06 -5.61 -15.54
CA GLU A 189 -13.74 -4.87 -16.77
C GLU A 189 -12.26 -4.50 -16.91
N THR A 190 -11.54 -4.34 -15.79
CA THR A 190 -10.11 -3.95 -15.81
C THR A 190 -9.15 -5.13 -15.80
N GLY A 191 -9.50 -6.23 -15.12
CA GLY A 191 -8.58 -7.34 -14.89
C GLY A 191 -7.45 -7.05 -13.90
N VAL A 192 -7.64 -6.07 -13.01
CA VAL A 192 -6.65 -5.71 -11.97
C VAL A 192 -6.37 -6.87 -11.01
N ASP A 193 -5.13 -6.99 -10.52
CA ASP A 193 -4.69 -8.11 -9.69
C ASP A 193 -5.07 -7.96 -8.22
N TRP A 194 -5.14 -6.73 -7.72
CA TRP A 194 -5.67 -6.40 -6.40
C TRP A 194 -6.22 -4.96 -6.35
N LEU A 195 -7.19 -4.73 -5.46
CA LEU A 195 -7.98 -3.48 -5.44
C LEU A 195 -7.86 -2.75 -4.10
N SER A 196 -7.44 -1.50 -4.15
CA SER A 196 -7.46 -0.56 -3.03
C SER A 196 -8.87 -0.02 -2.82
N VAL A 197 -9.36 -0.13 -1.59
CA VAL A 197 -10.76 0.17 -1.23
C VAL A 197 -10.87 1.16 -0.08
N ALA A 198 -11.88 2.02 -0.15
CA ALA A 198 -12.31 2.92 0.89
C ALA A 198 -13.44 2.28 1.70
N ILE A 199 -13.19 2.01 2.98
CA ILE A 199 -14.13 1.35 3.90
C ILE A 199 -14.22 2.05 5.27
N GLY A 200 -13.88 3.34 5.30
CA GLY A 200 -13.84 4.18 6.51
C GLY A 200 -12.46 4.64 6.92
N ASN A 201 -11.40 4.12 6.27
CA ASN A 201 -10.06 4.67 6.37
C ASN A 201 -9.99 6.09 5.77
N ILE A 202 -9.14 6.93 6.36
CA ILE A 202 -8.84 8.28 5.88
C ILE A 202 -7.34 8.35 5.57
N HIS A 203 -6.95 8.91 4.43
CA HIS A 203 -5.53 9.09 4.10
C HIS A 203 -4.86 10.17 4.93
N GLY A 204 -3.54 10.00 5.05
CA GLY A 204 -2.57 10.84 5.75
C GLY A 204 -3.00 12.28 6.01
N ALA A 205 -3.00 12.61 7.30
CA ALA A 205 -3.40 13.86 7.91
C ALA A 205 -4.93 13.99 8.03
N ILE A 206 -5.38 13.72 9.26
CA ILE A 206 -6.08 14.76 10.01
C ILE A 206 -5.41 16.09 9.63
N SER A 207 -6.01 16.80 8.68
CA SER A 207 -5.55 18.08 8.16
C SER A 207 -5.16 18.95 9.35
N GLY A 208 -4.14 19.80 9.19
CA GLY A 208 -3.45 20.52 10.28
C GLY A 208 -4.32 21.31 11.28
N ALA A 209 -5.64 21.31 11.12
CA ALA A 209 -6.67 21.81 12.01
C ALA A 209 -6.92 20.99 13.30
N ALA A 210 -6.37 19.78 13.48
CA ALA A 210 -6.61 19.00 14.71
C ALA A 210 -5.34 18.68 15.53
N LYS A 211 -4.46 19.68 15.70
CA LYS A 211 -3.41 19.62 16.75
C LYS A 211 -3.95 19.76 18.18
N SER A 212 -5.26 20.00 18.37
CA SER A 212 -5.89 20.25 19.67
C SER A 212 -7.19 19.48 19.93
N ARG A 213 -7.54 18.48 19.11
CA ARG A 213 -8.71 17.61 19.34
C ARG A 213 -8.26 16.17 19.56
N ASP A 214 -9.02 15.42 20.33
CA ASP A 214 -8.80 13.99 20.55
C ASP A 214 -8.50 13.30 19.21
N LYS A 215 -7.44 12.49 19.17
CA LYS A 215 -7.09 11.73 17.96
C LYS A 215 -8.30 10.91 17.55
N ILE A 216 -8.91 11.24 16.41
CA ILE A 216 -9.98 10.44 15.82
C ILE A 216 -9.42 9.03 15.64
N GLN A 217 -9.99 8.07 16.37
CA GLN A 217 -9.68 6.67 16.17
C GLN A 217 -10.52 6.18 15.00
N ALA A 218 -9.88 6.05 13.84
CA ALA A 218 -10.56 5.60 12.63
C ALA A 218 -11.05 4.15 12.84
N ARG A 219 -12.24 3.88 12.30
CA ARG A 219 -12.95 2.60 12.30
C ARG A 219 -13.05 2.11 10.87
N LEU A 220 -13.18 0.79 10.71
CA LEU A 220 -13.44 0.19 9.42
C LEU A 220 -14.82 -0.45 9.41
N ASN A 221 -15.57 -0.28 8.34
CA ASN A 221 -16.83 -0.97 8.15
C ASN A 221 -16.57 -2.39 7.63
N ILE A 222 -16.38 -3.33 8.56
CA ILE A 222 -16.03 -4.73 8.26
C ILE A 222 -17.14 -5.46 7.50
N GLU A 223 -18.42 -5.17 7.79
CA GLU A 223 -19.53 -5.77 7.06
C GLU A 223 -19.56 -5.31 5.60
N HIS A 224 -19.22 -4.05 5.35
CA HIS A 224 -19.09 -3.53 3.98
C HIS A 224 -17.88 -4.15 3.25
N LEU A 225 -16.74 -4.28 3.93
CA LEU A 225 -15.56 -4.97 3.41
C LEU A 225 -15.86 -6.42 2.98
N LYS A 226 -16.62 -7.18 3.78
CA LYS A 226 -17.04 -8.55 3.43
C LYS A 226 -17.80 -8.59 2.11
N LYS A 227 -18.74 -7.66 1.91
CA LYS A 227 -19.51 -7.56 0.66
C LYS A 227 -18.61 -7.26 -0.54
N ILE A 228 -17.64 -6.34 -0.39
CA ILE A 228 -16.67 -6.04 -1.46
C ILE A 228 -15.82 -7.28 -1.76
N LYS A 229 -15.31 -7.97 -0.73
CA LYS A 229 -14.53 -9.21 -0.90
C LYS A 229 -15.33 -10.27 -1.67
N GLU A 230 -16.57 -10.52 -1.28
CA GLU A 230 -17.45 -11.50 -1.94
C GLU A 230 -17.73 -11.14 -3.40
N ALA A 231 -17.90 -9.84 -3.68
CA ALA A 231 -18.22 -9.37 -5.02
C ALA A 231 -17.01 -9.35 -5.97
N THR A 232 -15.81 -9.10 -5.45
CA THR A 232 -14.58 -8.94 -6.24
C THR A 232 -13.75 -10.22 -6.35
N GLY A 233 -13.69 -11.04 -5.31
CA GLY A 233 -12.95 -12.30 -5.31
C GLY A 233 -11.42 -12.19 -5.38
N ILE A 234 -10.86 -10.99 -5.29
CA ILE A 234 -9.41 -10.72 -5.38
C ILE A 234 -8.85 -10.15 -4.07
N PRO A 235 -7.52 -10.10 -3.88
CA PRO A 235 -6.92 -9.43 -2.73
C PRO A 235 -7.34 -7.96 -2.65
N LEU A 236 -7.71 -7.50 -1.45
CA LEU A 236 -8.06 -6.10 -1.21
C LEU A 236 -6.92 -5.39 -0.48
N VAL A 237 -6.78 -4.10 -0.73
CA VAL A 237 -5.71 -3.27 -0.17
C VAL A 237 -6.31 -2.15 0.66
N LEU A 238 -5.70 -1.90 1.82
CA LEU A 238 -6.07 -0.80 2.69
C LEU A 238 -4.94 0.24 2.69
N HIS A 239 -5.21 1.36 2.06
CA HIS A 239 -4.33 2.52 2.13
C HIS A 239 -4.57 3.29 3.43
N GLY A 240 -3.50 3.81 4.05
CA GLY A 240 -3.60 4.65 5.24
C GLY A 240 -4.02 3.91 6.53
N GLY A 241 -3.22 2.92 6.96
CA GLY A 241 -3.46 2.18 8.21
C GLY A 241 -3.28 2.99 9.51
N SER A 242 -2.53 4.10 9.46
CA SER A 242 -2.14 4.87 10.65
C SER A 242 -3.35 5.47 11.38
N GLY A 243 -3.52 5.13 12.66
CA GLY A 243 -4.58 5.69 13.51
C GLY A 243 -5.91 4.92 13.46
N ILE A 244 -5.96 3.83 12.69
CA ILE A 244 -7.03 2.83 12.79
C ILE A 244 -6.79 1.99 14.04
N GLN A 245 -7.85 1.66 14.79
CA GLN A 245 -7.68 0.80 15.96
C GLN A 245 -7.20 -0.60 15.55
N PRO A 246 -6.23 -1.21 16.26
CA PRO A 246 -5.69 -2.53 15.90
C PRO A 246 -6.77 -3.62 15.73
N TYR A 247 -7.86 -3.54 16.51
CA TYR A 247 -9.00 -4.45 16.36
C TYR A 247 -9.56 -4.45 14.93
N TYR A 248 -9.78 -3.28 14.33
CA TYR A 248 -10.31 -3.19 12.96
C TYR A 248 -9.31 -3.68 11.93
N ILE A 249 -8.02 -3.45 12.12
CA ILE A 249 -6.99 -3.99 11.22
C ILE A 249 -7.02 -5.51 11.23
N LEU A 250 -7.01 -6.14 12.41
CA LEU A 250 -7.05 -7.60 12.52
C LEU A 250 -8.34 -8.19 11.91
N GLN A 251 -9.48 -7.53 12.12
CA GLN A 251 -10.73 -7.93 11.47
C GLN A 251 -10.68 -7.75 9.95
N ALA A 252 -10.09 -6.67 9.45
CA ALA A 252 -9.99 -6.42 8.02
C ALA A 252 -9.12 -7.47 7.32
N ILE A 253 -8.01 -7.89 7.94
CA ILE A 253 -7.16 -8.97 7.43
C ILE A 253 -7.96 -10.27 7.29
N GLN A 254 -8.78 -10.63 8.29
CA GLN A 254 -9.62 -11.82 8.21
C GLN A 254 -10.69 -11.74 7.11
N ASN A 255 -11.03 -10.52 6.67
CA ASN A 255 -12.12 -10.25 5.73
C ASN A 255 -11.65 -9.69 4.38
N GLY A 256 -10.40 -9.96 3.98
CA GLY A 256 -9.93 -9.79 2.61
C GLY A 256 -8.83 -8.74 2.40
N ILE A 257 -8.54 -7.90 3.39
CA ILE A 257 -7.37 -7.02 3.32
C ILE A 257 -6.10 -7.87 3.35
N THR A 258 -5.37 -7.83 2.23
CA THR A 258 -4.15 -8.61 1.98
C THR A 258 -2.93 -7.71 1.89
N LYS A 259 -3.07 -6.42 1.58
CA LYS A 259 -1.99 -5.42 1.62
C LYS A 259 -2.41 -4.20 2.42
N ILE A 260 -1.47 -3.65 3.19
CA ILE A 260 -1.62 -2.36 3.90
C ILE A 260 -0.42 -1.49 3.55
N ASN A 261 -0.66 -0.27 3.07
CA ASN A 261 0.39 0.71 2.78
C ASN A 261 0.78 1.47 4.05
N ILE A 262 2.09 1.61 4.27
CA ILE A 262 2.68 2.12 5.51
C ILE A 262 3.81 3.11 5.16
N GLY A 263 3.47 4.38 4.98
CA GLY A 263 4.47 5.44 4.75
C GLY A 263 4.66 6.38 5.93
N THR A 264 3.61 7.10 6.31
CA THR A 264 3.69 8.23 7.25
C THR A 264 4.35 7.88 8.59
N THR A 265 4.00 6.74 9.19
CA THR A 265 4.51 6.34 10.50
C THR A 265 6.01 6.07 10.50
N ILE A 266 6.53 5.38 9.47
CA ILE A 266 7.96 5.06 9.38
C ILE A 266 8.78 6.27 8.91
N ARG A 267 8.25 7.10 8.00
CA ARG A 267 8.87 8.37 7.59
C ARG A 267 9.04 9.31 8.78
N GLN A 268 7.97 9.56 9.54
CA GLN A 268 8.05 10.45 10.70
C GLN A 268 9.00 9.92 11.78
N THR A 269 9.07 8.59 11.95
CA THR A 269 10.05 7.97 12.86
C THR A 269 11.48 8.26 12.39
N TYR A 270 11.75 8.07 11.09
CA TYR A 270 13.04 8.36 10.48
C TYR A 270 13.43 9.83 10.64
N GLU A 271 12.57 10.75 10.24
CA GLU A 271 12.83 12.21 10.29
C GLU A 271 13.07 12.71 11.73
N ARG A 272 12.25 12.25 12.69
CA ARG A 272 12.42 12.64 14.10
C ARG A 272 13.73 12.16 14.68
N GLU A 273 14.11 10.90 14.44
CA GLU A 273 15.36 10.37 14.96
C GLU A 273 16.57 10.99 14.24
N LEU A 274 16.47 11.26 12.94
CA LEU A 274 17.52 11.96 12.19
C LEU A 274 17.78 13.35 12.77
N ALA A 275 16.72 14.13 13.05
CA ALA A 275 16.83 15.44 13.68
C ALA A 275 17.41 15.35 15.12
N LYS A 276 16.89 14.44 15.94
CA LYS A 276 17.33 14.24 17.34
C LYS A 276 18.79 13.78 17.45
N SER A 277 19.28 13.02 16.47
CA SER A 277 20.60 12.40 16.49
C SER A 277 21.67 13.16 15.72
N ASN A 278 21.41 14.43 15.36
CA ASN A 278 22.28 15.28 14.56
C ASN A 278 22.64 14.63 13.20
N ASN A 279 21.62 14.23 12.45
CA ASN A 279 21.70 13.61 11.12
C ASN A 279 22.42 12.24 11.09
N ASN A 280 22.37 11.47 12.17
CA ASN A 280 22.91 10.12 12.19
C ASN A 280 21.95 9.13 11.51
N ILE A 281 22.23 8.82 10.24
CA ILE A 281 21.43 7.89 9.42
C ILE A 281 21.27 6.52 10.10
N LYS A 282 22.33 5.98 10.70
CA LYS A 282 22.29 4.65 11.33
C LYS A 282 21.30 4.61 12.50
N LYS A 283 21.27 5.66 13.34
CA LYS A 283 20.28 5.76 14.42
C LYS A 283 18.86 5.86 13.89
N ALA A 284 18.65 6.64 12.82
CA ALA A 284 17.33 6.74 12.18
C ALA A 284 16.87 5.40 11.57
N GLN A 285 17.78 4.65 10.94
CA GLN A 285 17.50 3.30 10.43
C GLN A 285 17.14 2.31 11.55
N MET A 286 17.85 2.36 12.68
CA MET A 286 17.51 1.55 13.86
C MET A 286 16.11 1.89 14.39
N ALA A 287 15.76 3.18 14.47
CA ALA A 287 14.43 3.59 14.91
C ALA A 287 13.32 3.12 13.95
N VAL A 288 13.56 3.17 12.63
CA VAL A 288 12.63 2.60 11.64
C VAL A 288 12.48 1.10 11.84
N SER A 289 13.58 0.37 12.05
CA SER A 289 13.55 -1.09 12.30
C SER A 289 12.71 -1.43 13.52
N GLU A 290 12.91 -0.73 14.64
CA GLU A 290 12.10 -0.94 15.85
C GLU A 290 10.62 -0.61 15.62
N LYS A 291 10.31 0.43 14.83
CA LYS A 291 8.92 0.72 14.50
C LYS A 291 8.28 -0.35 13.62
N ILE A 292 9.02 -0.91 12.66
CA ILE A 292 8.54 -2.02 11.82
C ILE A 292 8.30 -3.28 12.68
N LYS A 293 9.17 -3.58 13.64
CA LYS A 293 8.97 -4.69 14.60
C LYS A 293 7.67 -4.52 15.39
N ASP A 294 7.44 -3.33 15.95
CA ASP A 294 6.21 -3.01 16.68
C ASP A 294 4.95 -3.21 15.81
N LEU A 295 4.95 -2.68 14.58
CA LEU A 295 3.84 -2.88 13.63
C LEU A 295 3.59 -4.36 13.34
N ILE A 296 4.65 -5.13 13.03
CA ILE A 296 4.52 -6.54 12.64
C ILE A 296 4.12 -7.44 13.81
N LYS A 297 4.68 -7.23 15.00
CA LYS A 297 4.46 -8.09 16.16
C LYS A 297 3.19 -7.74 16.92
N GLU A 298 2.98 -6.45 17.17
CA GLU A 298 1.94 -6.00 18.10
C GLU A 298 0.65 -5.60 17.36
N GLU A 299 0.77 -4.79 16.30
CA GLU A 299 -0.38 -4.23 15.60
C GLU A 299 -1.01 -5.25 14.62
N TYR A 300 -0.19 -5.86 13.77
CA TYR A 300 -0.64 -6.75 12.69
C TYR A 300 -0.55 -8.23 13.05
N LYS A 301 0.31 -8.60 14.01
CA LYS A 301 0.51 -9.98 14.48
C LYS A 301 0.83 -10.96 13.35
N ILE A 302 1.79 -10.56 12.50
CA ILE A 302 2.20 -11.30 11.29
C ILE A 302 3.67 -11.74 11.27
N GLU A 303 4.36 -11.70 12.41
CA GLU A 303 5.68 -12.32 12.54
C GLU A 303 5.62 -13.81 12.17
N GLY A 304 6.59 -14.30 11.41
CA GLY A 304 6.63 -15.70 10.96
C GLY A 304 5.63 -16.05 9.85
N SER A 305 4.85 -15.09 9.35
CA SER A 305 3.85 -15.34 8.29
C SER A 305 4.45 -15.86 6.98
N TRP A 306 5.73 -15.58 6.71
CA TRP A 306 6.45 -16.09 5.54
C TRP A 306 6.41 -17.61 5.45
N ASP A 307 6.45 -18.32 6.58
CA ASP A 307 6.44 -19.79 6.62
C ASP A 307 5.16 -20.41 6.04
N ARG A 308 4.08 -19.63 6.03
CA ARG A 308 2.78 -20.05 5.49
C ARG A 308 2.63 -19.69 4.00
N LEU A 309 3.42 -18.73 3.52
CA LEU A 309 3.44 -18.27 2.12
C LEU A 309 4.31 -19.15 1.19
N ALA A 310 4.95 -20.21 1.69
CA ALA A 310 5.77 -21.10 0.90
C ALA A 310 4.96 -21.75 -0.24
N VAL A 311 5.14 -21.27 -1.49
CA VAL A 311 4.38 -21.57 -2.72
C VAL A 311 4.52 -23.00 -3.21
#